data_AF-A0A0C1U1B1-F1
#
_entry.id   AF-A0A0C1U1B1-F1
#
_cell.length_a   1.000
_cell.length_b   1.000
_cell.length_c   1.000
_cell.angle_alpha   90.00
_cell.angle_beta   90.00
_cell.angle_gamma   90.00
#
_symmetry.space_group_name_H-M   'P 1'
#
loop_
_entity.id
_entity.type
_entity.pdbx_description
1 polymer ?
#
loop_
_entity_poly.entity_id
_entity_poly.type
_entity_poly.pdbx_seq_one_letter_code
_entity_poly.pdbx_strand_id
1 'polypeptide(L)'
;MPADRARRRMRQEFRWAYGQMNREMRAVFAPLFLWFELWTILTCLRFRRGGDRDGANATLSASLLAPAVRQALTGGEGPPEAAAALGALLTDLDARLRDLGTLYRDQGGRMLEQRLATLFLERMGELPLHPLVAAFFRTLTDVQNLVTLAKQIRWDLREPRSFIRGGTIAPERLERARDKGTGAGLTALLASLPGMGPLPADTATPGPLLLRWLTGRIRALGRDPLGPGPILDYLWRCAVEARNLGLICRFGEAEDELRGELIR
;
A
#
# COMPACT_ATOMS: atom_id res chain seq x y z
N MET A 1 -20.20 6.68 5.64
CA MET A 1 -20.76 5.36 6.01
C MET A 1 -20.54 4.24 4.98
N PRO A 2 -20.69 4.45 3.66
CA PRO A 2 -20.51 3.36 2.69
C PRO A 2 -19.07 2.85 2.49
N ALA A 3 -18.07 3.75 2.45
CA ALA A 3 -16.65 3.39 2.30
C ALA A 3 -16.13 2.52 3.46
N ASP A 4 -16.58 2.78 4.68
CA ASP A 4 -16.20 2.00 5.87
C ASP A 4 -16.82 0.61 5.84
N ARG A 5 -18.04 0.48 5.28
CA ARG A 5 -18.67 -0.83 5.06
C ARG A 5 -17.87 -1.67 4.06
N ALA A 6 -17.42 -1.08 2.95
CA ALA A 6 -16.60 -1.78 1.96
C ALA A 6 -15.27 -2.29 2.56
N ARG A 7 -14.58 -1.44 3.33
CA ARG A 7 -13.34 -1.85 4.04
C ARG A 7 -13.59 -2.92 5.10
N ARG A 8 -14.70 -2.85 5.84
CA ARG A 8 -15.07 -3.90 6.80
C ARG A 8 -15.32 -5.23 6.09
N ARG A 9 -16.03 -5.23 4.97
CA ARG A 9 -16.26 -6.43 4.15
C ARG A 9 -14.93 -7.02 3.68
N MET A 10 -14.04 -6.21 3.09
CA MET A 10 -12.70 -6.65 2.69
C MET A 10 -11.93 -7.34 3.83
N ARG A 11 -11.97 -6.77 5.05
CA ARG A 11 -11.32 -7.39 6.22
C ARG A 11 -11.97 -8.70 6.65
N GLN A 12 -13.29 -8.83 6.52
CA GLN A 12 -13.98 -10.09 6.77
C GLN A 12 -13.56 -11.17 5.77
N GLU A 13 -13.47 -10.82 4.48
CA GLU A 13 -12.95 -11.73 3.43
C GLU A 13 -11.51 -12.16 3.75
N PHE A 14 -10.66 -11.22 4.17
CA PHE A 14 -9.27 -11.53 4.55
C PHE A 14 -9.18 -12.46 5.75
N ARG A 15 -10.00 -12.22 6.78
CA ARG A 15 -10.07 -13.07 7.96
C ARG A 15 -10.57 -14.47 7.62
N TRP A 16 -11.60 -14.56 6.77
CA TRP A 16 -12.10 -15.84 6.28
C TRP A 16 -10.99 -16.59 5.52
N ALA A 17 -10.34 -15.95 4.55
CA ALA A 17 -9.27 -16.55 3.76
C ALA A 17 -8.09 -17.00 4.63
N TYR A 18 -7.65 -16.16 5.57
CA TYR A 18 -6.61 -16.51 6.54
C TYR A 18 -6.99 -17.74 7.38
N GLY A 19 -8.26 -17.85 7.77
CA GLY A 19 -8.81 -19.00 8.49
C GLY A 19 -8.73 -20.30 7.69
N GLN A 20 -8.90 -20.24 6.35
CA GLN A 20 -8.80 -21.40 5.46
C GLN A 20 -7.35 -21.85 5.20
N MET A 21 -6.36 -20.99 5.45
CA MET A 21 -4.95 -21.31 5.19
C MET A 21 -4.36 -22.21 6.29
N ASN A 22 -3.54 -23.18 5.89
CA ASN A 22 -2.68 -23.91 6.84
C ASN A 22 -1.50 -23.02 7.31
N ARG A 23 -0.66 -23.54 8.21
CA ARG A 23 0.47 -22.79 8.79
C ARG A 23 1.46 -22.30 7.73
N GLU A 24 1.79 -23.15 6.76
CA GLU A 24 2.77 -22.85 5.72
C GLU A 24 2.26 -21.73 4.80
N MET A 25 1.00 -21.84 4.35
CA MET A 25 0.37 -20.83 3.51
C MET A 25 0.21 -19.48 4.25
N ARG A 26 -0.10 -19.51 5.55
CA ARG A 26 -0.09 -18.31 6.39
C ARG A 26 1.28 -17.68 6.47
N ALA A 27 2.35 -18.47 6.58
CA ALA A 27 3.72 -17.95 6.58
C ALA A 27 4.08 -17.30 5.24
N VAL A 28 3.69 -17.92 4.11
CA VAL A 28 3.87 -17.36 2.76
C VAL A 28 3.17 -16.01 2.62
N PHE A 29 1.91 -15.91 3.06
CA PHE A 29 1.08 -14.72 2.87
C PHE A 29 1.14 -13.69 4.01
N ALA A 30 1.81 -13.99 5.14
CA ALA A 30 1.92 -13.07 6.26
C ALA A 30 2.40 -11.66 5.87
N PRO A 31 3.44 -11.50 5.02
CA PRO A 31 3.83 -10.20 4.47
C PRO A 31 2.70 -9.43 3.80
N LEU A 32 1.87 -10.12 3.00
CA LEU A 32 0.76 -9.51 2.27
C LEU A 32 -0.34 -9.05 3.22
N PHE A 33 -0.72 -9.87 4.20
CA PHE A 33 -1.70 -9.47 5.21
C PHE A 33 -1.19 -8.29 6.03
N LEU A 34 0.08 -8.27 6.40
CA LEU A 34 0.68 -7.16 7.13
C LEU A 34 0.68 -5.86 6.31
N TRP A 35 0.95 -5.93 5.00
CA TRP A 35 0.82 -4.78 4.09
C TRP A 35 -0.60 -4.20 4.11
N PHE A 36 -1.62 -5.05 4.05
CA PHE A 36 -2.99 -4.58 4.08
C PHE A 36 -3.40 -4.04 5.46
N GLU A 37 -2.95 -4.68 6.53
CA GLU A 37 -3.19 -4.22 7.89
C GLU A 37 -2.45 -2.91 8.21
N LEU A 38 -1.37 -2.57 7.51
CA LEU A 38 -0.75 -1.26 7.63
C LEU A 38 -1.76 -0.13 7.37
N TRP A 39 -2.68 -0.29 6.41
CA TRP A 39 -3.75 0.68 6.20
C TRP A 39 -4.75 0.75 7.36
N THR A 40 -5.01 -0.36 8.04
CA THR A 40 -5.80 -0.41 9.27
C THR A 40 -5.10 0.37 10.38
N ILE A 41 -3.80 0.13 10.59
CA ILE A 41 -2.95 0.85 11.55
C ILE A 41 -3.03 2.36 11.30
N LEU A 42 -2.74 2.80 10.06
CA LEU A 42 -2.72 4.21 9.71
C LEU A 42 -4.10 4.86 9.84
N THR A 43 -5.17 4.14 9.47
CA THR A 43 -6.55 4.63 9.65
C THR A 43 -6.90 4.78 11.13
N CYS A 44 -6.50 3.82 11.97
CA CYS A 44 -6.70 3.90 13.42
C CYS A 44 -5.99 5.12 14.03
N LEU A 45 -4.74 5.38 13.64
CA LEU A 45 -3.99 6.56 14.09
C LEU A 45 -4.66 7.87 13.66
N ARG A 46 -5.25 7.92 12.46
CA ARG A 46 -6.02 9.11 12.01
C ARG A 46 -7.28 9.33 12.83
N PHE A 47 -8.03 8.28 13.16
CA PHE A 47 -9.20 8.38 14.05
C PHE A 47 -8.80 8.86 15.44
N ARG A 48 -7.74 8.29 16.02
CA ARG A 48 -7.17 8.73 17.30
C ARG A 48 -6.77 10.20 17.27
N ARG A 49 -6.17 10.68 16.18
CA ARG A 49 -5.82 12.10 15.99
C ARG A 49 -7.06 13.01 16.00
N GLY A 50 -8.19 12.52 15.50
CA GLY A 50 -9.48 13.23 15.53
C GLY A 50 -10.25 13.07 16.84
N GLY A 51 -9.71 12.39 17.86
CA GLY A 51 -10.42 12.07 19.10
C GLY A 51 -11.47 10.96 19.00
N ASP A 52 -11.64 10.34 17.82
CA ASP A 52 -12.65 9.32 17.55
C ASP A 52 -12.16 7.93 17.98
N ARG A 53 -12.28 7.63 19.28
CA ARG A 53 -11.87 6.33 19.84
C ARG A 53 -12.76 5.19 19.37
N ASP A 54 -14.05 5.44 19.15
CA ASP A 54 -15.00 4.42 18.71
C ASP A 54 -14.77 4.03 17.25
N GLY A 55 -14.50 5.01 16.38
CA GLY A 55 -14.08 4.77 14.99
C GLY A 55 -12.77 3.99 14.90
N ALA A 56 -11.81 4.27 15.79
CA ALA A 56 -10.58 3.50 15.93
C ALA A 56 -10.87 2.03 16.33
N ASN A 57 -11.66 1.81 17.37
CA ASN A 57 -12.03 0.47 17.84
C ASN A 57 -12.82 -0.32 16.77
N ALA A 58 -13.78 0.34 16.10
CA ALA A 58 -14.56 -0.26 15.02
C ALA A 58 -13.70 -0.63 13.80
N THR A 59 -12.60 0.10 13.56
CA THR A 59 -11.63 -0.23 12.52
C THR A 59 -10.83 -1.49 12.86
N LEU A 60 -10.48 -1.68 14.13
CA LEU A 60 -9.67 -2.79 14.62
C LEU A 60 -10.46 -4.10 14.87
N SER A 61 -11.78 -4.03 15.06
CA SER A 61 -12.62 -5.19 15.41
C SER A 61 -12.55 -6.34 14.38
N ALA A 62 -12.38 -6.02 13.10
CA ALA A 62 -12.25 -6.99 12.01
C ALA A 62 -10.79 -7.24 11.57
N SER A 63 -9.81 -6.66 12.26
CA SER A 63 -8.40 -6.73 11.89
C SER A 63 -7.74 -8.06 12.29
N LEU A 64 -6.82 -8.53 11.46
CA LEU A 64 -5.91 -9.65 11.70
C LEU A 64 -4.73 -9.28 12.61
N LEU A 65 -4.60 -8.02 13.02
CA LEU A 65 -3.52 -7.57 13.90
C LEU A 65 -3.51 -8.34 15.22
N ALA A 66 -2.30 -8.64 15.71
CA ALA A 66 -2.10 -9.28 16.99
C ALA A 66 -2.69 -8.42 18.14
N PRO A 67 -3.15 -9.04 19.25
CA PRO A 67 -3.70 -8.31 20.39
C PRO A 67 -2.79 -7.19 20.91
N ALA A 68 -1.48 -7.44 21.00
CA ALA A 68 -0.50 -6.44 21.44
C ALA A 68 -0.46 -5.20 20.53
N VAL A 69 -0.55 -5.38 19.20
CA VAL A 69 -0.59 -4.26 18.25
C VAL A 69 -1.90 -3.48 18.39
N ARG A 70 -3.03 -4.17 18.57
CA ARG A 70 -4.32 -3.50 18.80
C ARG A 70 -4.29 -2.69 20.10
N GLN A 71 -3.74 -3.24 21.17
CA GLN A 71 -3.56 -2.56 22.44
C GLN A 71 -2.64 -1.34 22.32
N ALA A 72 -1.54 -1.44 21.57
CA ALA A 72 -0.67 -0.31 21.30
C ALA A 72 -1.39 0.84 20.57
N LEU A 73 -2.32 0.51 19.65
CA LEU A 73 -3.08 1.50 18.88
C LEU A 73 -4.25 2.14 19.63
N THR A 74 -4.86 1.41 20.57
CA THR A 74 -6.00 1.91 21.36
C THR A 74 -5.59 2.47 22.72
N GLY A 75 -4.42 2.08 23.22
CA GLY A 75 -3.83 2.57 24.46
C GLY A 75 -3.22 3.97 24.35
N GLY A 76 -2.69 4.47 25.47
CA GLY A 76 -2.03 5.77 25.58
C GLY A 76 -2.97 6.98 25.55
N GLU A 77 -2.42 8.15 25.88
CA GLU A 77 -3.17 9.40 25.95
C GLU A 77 -3.45 10.00 24.56
N GLY A 78 -2.54 9.83 23.61
CA GLY A 78 -2.66 10.41 22.27
C GLY A 78 -2.06 9.55 21.13
N PRO A 79 -2.08 10.09 19.90
CA PRO A 79 -1.48 9.45 18.73
C PRO A 79 0.05 9.26 18.79
N PRO A 80 0.86 10.20 19.33
CA PRO A 80 2.31 10.00 19.47
C PRO A 80 2.67 8.79 20.33
N GLU A 81 1.94 8.58 21.44
CA GLU A 81 2.17 7.46 22.36
C GLU A 81 1.80 6.14 21.69
N ALA A 82 0.69 6.12 20.94
CA ALA A 82 0.30 4.95 20.14
C ALA A 82 1.34 4.64 19.05
N ALA A 83 1.89 5.66 18.39
CA ALA A 83 2.96 5.50 17.40
C ALA A 83 4.26 5.00 18.05
N ALA A 84 4.62 5.48 19.24
CA ALA A 84 5.78 5.01 20.00
C ALA A 84 5.63 3.53 20.41
N ALA A 85 4.47 3.15 20.96
CA ALA A 85 4.18 1.77 21.33
C ALA A 85 4.21 0.83 20.10
N LEU A 86 3.68 1.28 18.96
CA LEU A 86 3.79 0.56 17.71
C LEU A 86 5.25 0.41 17.25
N GLY A 87 6.05 1.48 17.35
CA GLY A 87 7.46 1.46 16.97
C GLY A 87 8.28 0.47 17.79
N ALA A 88 8.01 0.37 19.10
CA ALA A 88 8.61 -0.65 19.96
C ALA A 88 8.28 -2.07 19.48
N LEU A 89 7.01 -2.35 19.15
CA LEU A 89 6.58 -3.68 18.66
C LEU A 89 7.14 -4.02 17.27
N LEU A 90 7.36 -3.02 16.42
CA LEU A 90 7.85 -3.22 15.05
C LEU A 90 9.39 -3.15 14.95
N THR A 91 10.09 -2.90 16.05
CA THR A 91 11.56 -2.81 16.06
C THR A 91 12.23 -4.11 15.60
N ASP A 92 11.64 -5.27 15.91
CA ASP A 92 12.14 -6.57 15.47
C ASP A 92 11.98 -6.79 13.96
N LEU A 93 11.01 -6.11 13.33
CA LEU A 93 10.83 -6.13 11.89
C LEU A 93 11.89 -5.28 11.20
N ASP A 94 12.09 -4.05 11.70
CA ASP A 94 13.10 -3.10 11.22
C ASP A 94 13.45 -2.10 12.32
N ALA A 95 14.73 -2.02 12.69
CA ALA A 95 15.19 -1.12 13.76
C ALA A 95 14.89 0.37 13.49
N ARG A 96 14.75 0.76 12.22
CA ARG A 96 14.41 2.14 11.80
C ARG A 96 12.97 2.52 12.17
N LEU A 97 12.15 1.56 12.61
CA LEU A 97 10.79 1.77 13.11
C LEU A 97 10.72 2.05 14.62
N ARG A 98 11.85 2.09 15.34
CA ARG A 98 11.84 2.36 16.78
C ARG A 98 11.26 3.75 17.11
N ASP A 99 11.63 4.76 16.32
CA ASP A 99 11.40 6.17 16.66
C ASP A 99 10.12 6.76 16.06
N LEU A 100 9.11 5.93 15.77
CA LEU A 100 7.85 6.38 15.15
C LEU A 100 7.11 7.44 15.98
N GLY A 101 7.18 7.36 17.31
CA GLY A 101 6.58 8.37 18.19
C GLY A 101 7.21 9.76 18.02
N THR A 102 8.53 9.82 17.99
CA THR A 102 9.28 11.07 17.75
C THR A 102 9.01 11.61 16.35
N LEU A 103 9.07 10.75 15.33
CA LEU A 103 8.74 11.12 13.96
C LEU A 103 7.33 11.73 13.85
N TYR A 104 6.35 11.14 14.55
CA TYR A 104 4.99 11.65 14.54
C TYR A 104 4.89 13.03 15.21
N ARG A 105 5.59 13.27 16.32
CA ARG A 105 5.60 14.58 16.99
C ARG A 105 6.21 15.66 16.09
N ASP A 106 7.36 15.35 15.49
CA ASP A 106 8.17 16.34 14.80
C ASP A 106 7.64 16.64 13.39
N GLN A 107 7.08 15.62 12.70
CA GLN A 107 6.73 15.71 11.27
C GLN A 107 5.26 15.34 10.97
N GLY A 108 4.50 14.96 12.00
CA GLY A 108 3.08 14.67 11.90
C GLY A 108 2.73 13.31 11.27
N GLY A 109 1.43 12.99 11.30
CA GLY A 109 0.91 11.70 10.85
C GLY A 109 1.15 11.38 9.37
N ARG A 110 1.18 12.38 8.49
CA ARG A 110 1.43 12.15 7.05
C ARG A 110 2.85 11.63 6.81
N MET A 111 3.84 12.18 7.52
CA MET A 111 5.22 11.71 7.40
C MET A 111 5.36 10.31 8.00
N LEU A 112 4.73 10.06 9.15
CA LEU A 112 4.67 8.73 9.74
C LEU A 112 4.14 7.69 8.73
N GLU A 113 3.01 7.97 8.08
CA GLU A 113 2.40 7.09 7.07
C GLU A 113 3.36 6.78 5.93
N GLN A 114 3.99 7.81 5.37
CA GLN A 114 4.95 7.66 4.29
C GLN A 114 6.15 6.82 4.73
N ARG A 115 6.73 7.13 5.89
CA ARG A 115 7.91 6.43 6.43
C ARG A 115 7.60 4.96 6.70
N LEU A 116 6.45 4.66 7.31
CA LEU A 116 6.00 3.29 7.55
C LEU A 116 5.87 2.50 6.26
N ALA A 117 5.19 3.06 5.25
CA ALA A 117 5.01 2.40 3.96
C ALA A 117 6.35 2.17 3.25
N THR A 118 7.25 3.16 3.23
CA THR A 118 8.58 3.06 2.65
C THR A 118 9.41 1.96 3.33
N LEU A 119 9.57 2.03 4.65
CA LEU A 119 10.37 1.07 5.40
C LEU A 119 9.83 -0.35 5.27
N PHE A 120 8.50 -0.50 5.30
CA PHE A 120 7.87 -1.80 5.11
C PHE A 120 8.22 -2.39 3.73
N LEU A 121 8.06 -1.62 2.65
CA LEU A 121 8.36 -2.09 1.29
C LEU A 121 9.84 -2.40 1.08
N GLU A 122 10.74 -1.55 1.61
CA GLU A 122 12.18 -1.82 1.60
C GLU A 122 12.48 -3.15 2.31
N ARG A 123 11.90 -3.34 3.50
CA ARG A 123 12.10 -4.56 4.28
C ARG A 123 11.60 -5.80 3.54
N MET A 124 10.47 -5.73 2.86
CA MET A 124 9.97 -6.84 2.04
C MET A 124 10.92 -7.17 0.88
N GLY A 125 11.66 -6.19 0.36
CA GLY A 125 12.67 -6.41 -0.67
C GLY A 125 13.94 -7.13 -0.17
N GLU A 126 14.19 -7.12 1.14
CA GLU A 126 15.37 -7.74 1.77
C GLU A 126 15.11 -9.17 2.27
N LEU A 127 13.86 -9.51 2.56
CA LEU A 127 13.49 -10.81 3.12
C LEU A 127 13.49 -11.92 2.04
N PRO A 128 13.83 -13.17 2.42
CA PRO A 128 13.72 -14.33 1.54
C PRO A 128 12.25 -14.76 1.41
N LEU A 129 11.45 -13.96 0.68
CA LEU A 129 10.03 -14.21 0.48
C LEU A 129 9.79 -15.31 -0.56
N HIS A 130 8.64 -15.98 -0.46
CA HIS A 130 8.16 -16.87 -1.51
C HIS A 130 8.14 -16.12 -2.87
N PRO A 131 8.57 -16.74 -3.99
CA PRO A 131 8.77 -16.04 -5.27
C PRO A 131 7.56 -15.21 -5.74
N LEU A 132 6.35 -15.76 -5.58
CA LEU A 132 5.09 -15.07 -5.89
C LEU A 132 4.94 -13.75 -5.10
N VAL A 133 5.18 -13.80 -3.79
CA VAL A 133 5.00 -12.66 -2.88
C VAL A 133 6.13 -11.65 -3.07
N ALA A 134 7.35 -12.12 -3.32
CA ALA A 134 8.48 -11.27 -3.71
C ALA A 134 8.20 -10.51 -5.02
N ALA A 135 7.60 -11.18 -6.02
CA ALA A 135 7.24 -10.55 -7.29
C ALA A 135 6.15 -9.49 -7.10
N PHE A 136 5.15 -9.76 -6.25
CA PHE A 136 4.14 -8.77 -5.88
C PHE A 136 4.77 -7.52 -5.25
N PHE A 137 5.60 -7.66 -4.21
CA PHE A 137 6.18 -6.50 -3.52
C PHE A 137 7.14 -5.72 -4.39
N ARG A 138 7.97 -6.37 -5.21
CA ARG A 138 8.84 -5.68 -6.19
C ARG A 138 8.01 -4.82 -7.15
N THR A 139 6.94 -5.39 -7.69
CA THR A 139 6.03 -4.69 -8.61
C THR A 139 5.32 -3.53 -7.91
N LEU A 140 4.86 -3.73 -6.67
CA LEU A 140 4.21 -2.70 -5.87
C LEU A 140 5.18 -1.54 -5.56
N THR A 141 6.44 -1.84 -5.24
CA THR A 141 7.49 -0.84 -5.04
C THR A 141 7.71 -0.01 -6.31
N ASP A 142 7.78 -0.66 -7.47
CA ASP A 142 7.90 0.04 -8.76
C ASP A 142 6.70 0.97 -9.01
N VAL A 143 5.47 0.52 -8.73
CA VAL A 143 4.28 1.38 -8.84
C VAL A 143 4.39 2.60 -7.94
N GLN A 144 4.78 2.44 -6.67
CA GLN A 144 4.94 3.57 -5.75
C GLN A 144 6.02 4.55 -6.20
N ASN A 145 7.14 4.03 -6.69
CA ASN A 145 8.23 4.85 -7.22
C ASN A 145 7.81 5.63 -8.46
N LEU A 146 7.09 5.00 -9.41
CA LEU A 146 6.61 5.67 -10.62
C LEU A 146 5.54 6.72 -10.31
N VAL A 147 4.64 6.48 -9.36
CA VAL A 147 3.69 7.50 -8.88
C VAL A 147 4.42 8.66 -8.21
N THR A 148 5.48 8.38 -7.45
CA THR A 148 6.31 9.40 -6.80
C THR A 148 7.04 10.25 -7.83
N LEU A 149 7.66 9.61 -8.83
CA LEU A 149 8.32 10.26 -9.96
C LEU A 149 7.34 11.17 -10.72
N ALA A 150 6.14 10.69 -11.02
CA ALA A 150 5.12 11.48 -11.72
C ALA A 150 4.72 12.74 -10.93
N LYS A 151 4.58 12.62 -9.60
CA LYS A 151 4.31 13.77 -8.73
C LYS A 151 5.47 14.76 -8.69
N GLN A 152 6.72 14.27 -8.66
CA GLN A 152 7.89 15.14 -8.67
C GLN A 152 8.00 15.93 -9.98
N ILE A 153 7.80 15.28 -11.13
CA ILE A 153 7.80 15.93 -12.44
C ILE A 153 6.66 16.96 -12.52
N ARG A 154 5.44 16.57 -12.11
CA ARG A 154 4.25 17.45 -12.17
C ARG A 154 4.39 18.72 -11.34
N TRP A 155 5.11 18.66 -10.21
CA TRP A 155 5.22 19.77 -9.27
C TRP A 155 6.60 20.44 -9.27
N ASP A 156 7.46 20.14 -10.24
CA ASP A 156 8.87 20.58 -10.32
C ASP A 156 9.61 20.47 -8.98
N LEU A 157 9.40 19.35 -8.26
CA LEU A 157 10.04 19.13 -6.97
C LEU A 157 11.50 18.74 -7.18
N ARG A 158 12.39 19.72 -7.02
CA ARG A 158 13.85 19.54 -7.16
C ARG A 158 14.49 18.83 -5.98
N GLU A 159 13.84 18.81 -4.83
CA GLU A 159 14.36 18.10 -3.66
C GLU A 159 14.41 16.58 -3.92
N PRO A 160 15.55 15.92 -3.64
CA PRO A 160 15.68 14.49 -3.82
C PRO A 160 14.81 13.77 -2.79
N ARG A 161 13.62 13.32 -3.20
CA ARG A 161 12.94 12.26 -2.46
C ARG A 161 13.61 10.95 -2.81
N SER A 162 14.01 10.20 -1.78
CA SER A 162 14.51 8.85 -1.99
C SER A 162 13.42 7.97 -2.58
N PHE A 163 13.75 7.30 -3.68
CA PHE A 163 12.94 6.20 -4.17
C PHE A 163 13.05 5.00 -3.22
N ILE A 164 11.97 4.25 -3.11
CA ILE A 164 11.88 3.06 -2.28
C ILE A 164 12.77 1.98 -2.92
N ARG A 165 13.65 1.37 -2.13
CA ARG A 165 14.52 0.27 -2.59
C ARG A 165 13.74 -1.04 -2.70
N GLY A 166 14.29 -1.99 -3.45
CA GLY A 166 13.71 -3.33 -3.61
C GLY A 166 12.65 -3.44 -4.71
N GLY A 167 12.57 -2.47 -5.62
CA GLY A 167 11.82 -2.60 -6.88
C GLY A 167 12.60 -3.35 -7.96
N THR A 168 11.99 -3.51 -9.14
CA THR A 168 12.71 -3.98 -10.35
C THR A 168 13.35 -2.82 -11.12
N ILE A 169 12.87 -1.59 -10.91
CA ILE A 169 13.43 -0.39 -11.53
C ILE A 169 14.52 0.16 -10.62
N ALA A 170 15.76 0.18 -11.13
CA ALA A 170 16.90 0.76 -10.45
C ALA A 170 16.67 2.26 -10.15
N PRO A 171 17.01 2.77 -8.93
CA PRO A 171 16.84 4.18 -8.58
C PRO A 171 17.46 5.15 -9.59
N GLU A 172 18.60 4.80 -10.17
CA GLU A 172 19.34 5.62 -11.13
C GLU A 172 18.58 5.77 -12.47
N ARG A 173 17.70 4.81 -12.81
CA ARG A 173 16.78 4.97 -13.95
C ARG A 173 15.67 5.96 -13.63
N LEU A 174 15.16 5.96 -12.40
CA LEU A 174 14.11 6.89 -11.96
C LEU A 174 14.65 8.31 -11.87
N GLU A 175 15.85 8.49 -11.33
CA GLU A 175 16.54 9.79 -11.27
C GLU A 175 16.82 10.35 -12.66
N ARG A 176 17.38 9.55 -13.58
CA ARG A 176 17.57 9.98 -14.98
C ARG A 176 16.27 10.36 -15.67
N ALA A 177 15.16 9.69 -15.35
CA ALA A 177 13.85 10.04 -15.91
C ALA A 177 13.33 11.36 -15.33
N ARG A 178 13.58 11.63 -14.05
CA ARG A 178 13.27 12.91 -13.39
C ARG A 178 14.09 14.06 -14.00
N ASP A 179 15.39 13.88 -14.13
CA ASP A 179 16.33 14.94 -14.54
C ASP A 179 16.12 15.40 -15.99
N LYS A 180 15.51 14.56 -16.83
CA LYS A 180 15.05 14.96 -18.17
C LYS A 180 13.95 16.03 -18.13
N GLY A 181 13.38 16.35 -16.95
CA GLY A 181 12.45 17.45 -16.69
C GLY A 181 11.11 17.39 -17.44
N THR A 182 10.93 16.39 -18.30
CA THR A 182 9.84 16.26 -19.25
C THR A 182 9.07 14.98 -18.96
N GLY A 183 7.75 15.01 -19.16
CA GLY A 183 6.90 13.82 -19.08
C GLY A 183 7.42 12.65 -19.94
N ALA A 184 8.21 12.94 -20.98
CA ALA A 184 8.84 11.95 -21.86
C ALA A 184 9.68 10.89 -21.11
N GLY A 185 10.41 11.28 -20.05
CA GLY A 185 11.19 10.34 -19.25
C GLY A 185 10.31 9.30 -18.55
N LEU A 186 9.21 9.77 -17.95
CA LEU A 186 8.20 8.92 -17.33
C LEU A 186 7.49 8.04 -18.37
N THR A 187 7.06 8.62 -19.50
CA THR A 187 6.40 7.88 -20.59
C THR A 187 7.27 6.74 -21.10
N ALA A 188 8.57 6.98 -21.30
CA ALA A 188 9.51 5.94 -21.71
C ALA A 188 9.65 4.82 -20.67
N LEU A 189 9.66 5.15 -19.36
CA LEU A 189 9.67 4.14 -18.30
C LEU A 189 8.39 3.31 -18.30
N LEU A 190 7.23 3.96 -18.40
CA LEU A 190 5.93 3.29 -18.45
C LEU A 190 5.82 2.36 -19.66
N ALA A 191 6.26 2.80 -20.84
CA ALA A 191 6.27 2.01 -22.06
C ALA A 191 7.21 0.79 -21.98
N SER A 192 8.24 0.84 -21.12
CA SER A 192 9.16 -0.28 -20.89
C SER A 192 8.61 -1.36 -19.95
N LEU A 193 7.46 -1.12 -19.31
CA LEU A 193 6.88 -2.08 -18.37
C LEU A 193 6.23 -3.26 -19.11
N PRO A 194 6.56 -4.52 -18.77
CA PRO A 194 5.98 -5.68 -19.43
C PRO A 194 4.45 -5.70 -19.30
N GLY A 195 3.76 -5.88 -20.42
CA GLY A 195 2.29 -5.92 -20.48
C GLY A 195 1.60 -4.57 -20.27
N MET A 196 2.35 -3.46 -20.26
CA MET A 196 1.76 -2.13 -20.34
C MET A 196 1.21 -1.92 -21.76
N GLY A 197 -0.06 -1.55 -21.86
CA GLY A 197 -0.70 -1.22 -23.13
C GLY A 197 -0.29 0.15 -23.67
N PRO A 198 -0.93 0.62 -24.75
CA PRO A 198 -0.77 1.98 -25.24
C PRO A 198 -0.99 3.00 -24.12
N LEU A 199 -0.07 3.95 -24.00
CA LEU A 199 -0.18 5.03 -23.01
C LEU A 199 -1.13 6.11 -23.53
N PRO A 200 -2.02 6.66 -22.69
CA PRO A 200 -2.84 7.80 -23.06
C PRO A 200 -1.96 9.03 -23.35
N ALA A 201 -2.49 9.98 -24.14
CA ALA A 201 -1.77 11.21 -24.49
C ALA A 201 -1.46 12.07 -23.26
N ASP A 202 -2.35 12.05 -22.26
CA ASP A 202 -2.12 12.66 -20.96
C ASP A 202 -1.67 11.60 -19.94
N THR A 203 -0.40 11.65 -19.57
CA THR A 203 0.21 10.80 -18.53
C THR A 203 0.43 11.53 -17.20
N ALA A 204 -0.21 12.69 -16.98
CA ALA A 204 0.01 13.51 -15.78
C ALA A 204 -0.38 12.81 -14.46
N THR A 205 -1.26 11.80 -14.53
CA THR A 205 -1.73 11.02 -13.39
C THR A 205 -1.66 9.51 -13.69
N PRO A 206 -0.47 8.88 -13.72
CA PRO A 206 -0.34 7.48 -14.11
C PRO A 206 -0.87 6.50 -13.03
N GLY A 207 -1.36 7.00 -11.89
CA GLY A 207 -1.81 6.17 -10.75
C GLY A 207 -2.84 5.10 -11.13
N PRO A 208 -4.00 5.47 -11.72
CA PRO A 208 -4.99 4.50 -12.17
C PRO A 208 -4.45 3.51 -13.21
N LEU A 209 -3.64 3.98 -14.17
CA LEU A 209 -3.02 3.14 -15.20
C LEU A 209 -2.08 2.10 -14.58
N LEU A 210 -1.17 2.52 -13.71
CA LEU A 210 -0.23 1.65 -12.99
C LEU A 210 -0.95 0.63 -12.11
N LEU A 211 -2.05 1.03 -11.47
CA LEU A 211 -2.82 0.15 -10.62
C LEU A 211 -3.61 -0.91 -11.41
N ARG A 212 -4.11 -0.53 -12.59
CA ARG A 212 -4.69 -1.46 -13.56
C ARG A 212 -3.65 -2.44 -14.10
N TRP A 213 -2.46 -1.94 -14.45
CA TRP A 213 -1.33 -2.77 -14.85
C TRP A 213 -0.93 -3.77 -13.76
N LEU A 214 -0.77 -3.33 -12.52
CA LEU A 214 -0.51 -4.20 -11.36
C LEU A 214 -1.59 -5.27 -11.20
N THR A 215 -2.87 -4.89 -11.34
CA THR A 215 -4.00 -5.83 -11.28
C THR A 215 -3.94 -6.88 -12.39
N GLY A 216 -3.63 -6.48 -13.62
CA GLY A 216 -3.43 -7.41 -14.73
C GLY A 216 -2.29 -8.39 -14.47
N ARG A 217 -1.18 -7.91 -13.90
CA ARG A 217 -0.05 -8.77 -13.49
C ARG A 217 -0.44 -9.77 -12.41
N ILE A 218 -1.17 -9.34 -11.38
CA ILE A 218 -1.61 -10.21 -10.30
C ILE A 218 -2.58 -11.28 -10.83
N ARG A 219 -3.53 -10.91 -11.69
CA ARG A 219 -4.42 -11.87 -12.37
C ARG A 219 -3.64 -12.91 -13.18
N ALA A 220 -2.60 -12.48 -13.90
CA ALA A 220 -1.74 -13.39 -14.65
C ALA A 220 -1.00 -14.38 -13.74
N LEU A 221 -0.52 -13.92 -12.58
CA LEU A 221 0.08 -14.78 -11.55
C LEU A 221 -0.93 -15.76 -10.93
N GLY A 222 -2.21 -15.40 -10.91
CA GLY A 222 -3.30 -16.26 -10.43
C GLY A 222 -3.79 -17.32 -11.42
N ARG A 223 -3.19 -17.44 -12.61
CA ARG A 223 -3.63 -18.41 -13.64
C ARG A 223 -3.24 -19.85 -13.36
N ASP A 224 -2.22 -20.09 -12.55
CA ASP A 224 -1.88 -21.44 -12.10
C ASP A 224 -2.83 -21.85 -10.96
N PRO A 225 -3.78 -22.78 -11.21
CA PRO A 225 -4.80 -23.14 -10.23
C PRO A 225 -4.25 -23.98 -9.08
N LEU A 226 -3.08 -24.60 -9.24
CA LEU A 226 -2.47 -25.45 -8.21
C LEU A 226 -1.48 -24.67 -7.33
N GLY A 227 -1.04 -23.50 -7.78
CA GLY A 227 -0.15 -22.63 -7.04
C GLY A 227 -0.85 -21.72 -6.02
N PRO A 228 -0.09 -20.93 -5.24
CA PRO A 228 -0.64 -19.93 -4.35
C PRO A 228 -1.18 -18.68 -5.08
N GLY A 229 -1.01 -18.58 -6.40
CA GLY A 229 -1.42 -17.45 -7.22
C GLY A 229 -2.89 -17.02 -7.06
N PRO A 230 -3.88 -17.94 -7.12
CA PRO A 230 -5.29 -17.62 -6.99
C PRO A 230 -5.64 -16.93 -5.67
N ILE A 231 -4.93 -17.27 -4.59
CA ILE A 231 -5.10 -16.63 -3.27
C ILE A 231 -4.66 -15.17 -3.34
N LEU A 232 -3.48 -14.89 -3.92
CA LEU A 232 -3.00 -13.52 -4.12
C LEU A 232 -3.99 -12.69 -4.94
N ASP A 233 -4.46 -13.24 -6.06
CA ASP A 233 -5.43 -12.57 -6.94
C ASP A 233 -6.75 -12.28 -6.21
N TYR A 234 -7.29 -13.25 -5.48
CA TYR A 234 -8.52 -13.06 -4.72
C TYR A 234 -8.36 -11.97 -3.66
N LEU A 235 -7.31 -12.02 -2.83
CA LEU A 235 -7.06 -11.00 -1.81
C LEU A 235 -6.89 -9.60 -2.42
N TRP A 236 -6.18 -9.51 -3.55
CA TRP A 236 -6.00 -8.26 -4.28
C TRP A 236 -7.32 -7.72 -4.83
N ARG A 237 -8.17 -8.56 -5.41
CA ARG A 237 -9.49 -8.15 -5.92
C ARG A 237 -10.38 -7.60 -4.81
N CYS A 238 -10.42 -8.25 -3.64
CA CYS A 238 -11.14 -7.72 -2.47
C CYS A 238 -10.61 -6.32 -2.08
N ALA A 239 -9.29 -6.11 -2.08
CA ALA A 239 -8.70 -4.80 -1.77
C ALA A 239 -9.05 -3.71 -2.79
N VAL A 240 -8.98 -4.07 -4.08
CA VAL A 240 -9.35 -3.20 -5.20
C VAL A 240 -10.83 -2.82 -5.14
N GLU A 241 -11.73 -3.77 -4.90
CA GLU A 241 -13.16 -3.52 -4.74
C GLU A 241 -13.43 -2.55 -3.60
N ALA A 242 -12.81 -2.78 -2.42
CA ALA A 242 -12.96 -1.90 -1.27
C ALA A 242 -12.47 -0.46 -1.56
N ARG A 243 -11.37 -0.33 -2.31
CA ARG A 243 -10.84 0.95 -2.76
C ARG A 243 -11.81 1.64 -3.72
N ASN A 244 -12.26 0.95 -4.75
CA ASN A 244 -13.17 1.47 -5.77
C ASN A 244 -14.47 1.97 -5.14
N LEU A 245 -15.10 1.18 -4.28
CA LEU A 245 -16.29 1.58 -3.52
C LEU A 245 -16.00 2.79 -2.63
N GLY A 246 -14.82 2.82 -1.99
CA GLY A 246 -14.39 3.97 -1.20
C GLY A 246 -14.28 5.28 -1.99
N LEU A 247 -13.85 5.21 -3.25
CA LEU A 247 -13.78 6.37 -4.16
C LEU A 247 -15.19 6.81 -4.60
N ILE A 248 -16.01 5.87 -5.09
CA ILE A 248 -17.40 6.15 -5.50
C ILE A 248 -18.15 6.86 -4.37
N CYS A 249 -18.04 6.34 -3.14
CA CYS A 249 -18.78 6.93 -2.03
C CYS A 249 -18.25 8.29 -1.55
N ARG A 250 -17.03 8.68 -1.91
CA ARG A 250 -16.47 10.00 -1.59
C ARG A 250 -16.81 11.06 -2.63
N PHE A 251 -16.94 10.65 -3.89
CA PHE A 251 -17.09 11.57 -5.02
C PHE A 251 -18.46 11.48 -5.71
N GLY A 252 -19.37 10.59 -5.28
CA GLY A 252 -20.72 10.45 -5.83
C GLY A 252 -20.85 9.39 -6.93
N GLU A 253 -21.99 9.35 -7.63
CA GLU A 253 -22.10 8.55 -8.86
C GLU A 253 -21.03 9.01 -9.84
N ALA A 254 -20.18 8.08 -10.27
CA ALA A 254 -18.96 8.38 -10.99
C ALA A 254 -19.24 9.22 -12.25
N GLU A 255 -18.90 10.51 -12.21
CA GLU A 255 -18.59 11.28 -13.42
C GLU A 255 -17.67 10.45 -14.31
N ASP A 256 -17.77 10.61 -15.63
CA ASP A 256 -17.04 9.76 -16.58
C ASP A 256 -15.51 9.76 -16.36
N GLU A 257 -14.94 10.80 -15.74
CA GLU A 257 -13.54 10.84 -15.28
C GLU A 257 -13.24 9.80 -14.17
N LEU A 258 -14.14 9.64 -13.18
CA LEU A 258 -13.99 8.70 -12.07
C LEU A 258 -14.10 7.24 -12.52
N ARG A 259 -14.86 6.95 -13.58
CA ARG A 259 -14.90 5.61 -14.19
C ARG A 259 -13.54 5.17 -14.71
N GLY A 260 -12.70 6.10 -15.13
CA GLY A 260 -11.31 5.86 -15.52
C GLY A 260 -10.42 5.44 -14.34
N GLU A 261 -10.74 5.91 -13.12
CA GLU A 261 -10.03 5.59 -11.88
C GLU A 261 -10.42 4.24 -11.24
N LEU A 262 -11.59 3.73 -11.62
CA LEU A 262 -12.05 2.40 -11.20
C LEU A 262 -11.24 1.32 -11.91
N ILE A 263 -10.79 0.36 -11.14
CA ILE A 263 -10.11 -0.83 -11.67
C ILE A 263 -11.18 -1.88 -11.96
N ARG A 264 -11.28 -2.31 -13.23
CA ARG A 264 -12.20 -3.36 -13.68
C ARG A 264 -11.49 -4.70 -13.81
#